data_AF-A0A562CHM8-F1
#
_entry.id   AF-A0A562CHM8-F1
#
_cell.length_a   1.000
_cell.length_b   1.000
_cell.length_c   1.000
_cell.angle_alpha   90.00
_cell.angle_beta   90.00
_cell.angle_gamma   90.00
#
_symmetry.space_group_name_H-M   'P 1'
#
loop_
_entity.id
_entity.type
_entity.pdbx_description
1 polymer ?
#
loop_
_entity_poly.entity_id
_entity_poly.type
_entity_poly.pdbx_seq_one_letter_code
_entity_poly.pdbx_strand_id
1 'polypeptide(L)'
;MFGREAMGETVRTGLIHDRWRIRRDGRLLFADDLRFDGEIAAMAQHPATLGGKRAMATILLVSSEGDRLLAPLREAIGEAGGASAWDGKLLARIAAADSLSLRRSLIPALTILLDGRALPKVWQI
;
A
#
# COMPACT_ATOMS: atom_id res chain seq x y z
N MET A 1 0.41 2.12 9.17
CA MET A 1 -0.48 1.94 10.34
C MET A 1 -0.73 3.31 10.97
N PHE A 2 -1.95 3.57 11.44
CA PHE A 2 -2.23 4.73 12.28
C PHE A 2 -2.38 4.28 13.75
N GLY A 3 -1.28 4.36 14.51
CA GLY A 3 -1.23 4.03 15.95
C GLY A 3 -0.74 2.62 16.29
N ARG A 4 -0.51 2.37 17.59
CA ARG A 4 -0.13 1.07 18.17
C ARG A 4 -1.36 0.35 18.72
N GLU A 5 -2.07 -0.37 17.88
CA GLU A 5 -3.33 -1.05 18.25
C GLU A 5 -3.16 -2.03 19.43
N ALA A 6 -2.07 -2.80 19.46
CA ALA A 6 -1.79 -3.74 20.55
C ALA A 6 -1.66 -3.05 21.92
N MET A 7 -1.51 -1.72 21.95
CA MET A 7 -1.43 -0.88 23.14
C MET A 7 -2.67 0.02 23.32
N GLY A 8 -3.74 -0.21 22.54
CA GLY A 8 -4.98 0.57 22.58
C GLY A 8 -4.88 1.98 21.99
N GLU A 9 -3.79 2.31 21.31
CA GLU A 9 -3.56 3.65 20.80
C GLU A 9 -4.34 3.90 19.49
N THR A 10 -5.08 5.01 19.45
CA THR A 10 -5.70 5.54 18.22
C THR A 10 -5.15 6.92 17.94
N VAL A 11 -4.53 7.12 16.78
CA VAL A 11 -4.06 8.45 16.35
C VAL A 11 -5.28 9.31 16.02
N ARG A 12 -5.65 10.19 16.95
CA ARG A 12 -6.76 11.14 16.77
C ARG A 12 -6.36 12.27 15.85
N THR A 13 -5.24 12.90 16.17
CA THR A 13 -4.67 14.02 15.43
C THR A 13 -3.22 13.78 15.07
N GLY A 14 -2.75 14.43 14.01
CA GLY A 14 -1.34 14.40 13.64
C GLY A 14 -1.08 14.88 12.22
N LEU A 15 0.17 14.71 11.80
CA LEU A 15 0.62 14.95 10.44
C LEU A 15 1.38 13.72 9.94
N ILE A 16 0.92 13.17 8.83
CA ILE A 16 1.64 12.17 8.05
C ILE A 16 1.75 12.72 6.64
N HIS A 17 2.97 12.82 6.13
CA HIS A 17 3.25 13.23 4.77
C HIS A 17 4.28 12.27 4.17
N ASP A 18 3.83 11.40 3.27
CA ASP A 18 4.69 10.52 2.48
C ASP A 18 4.66 10.97 1.02
N ARG A 19 5.84 11.12 0.43
CA ARG A 19 6.01 11.71 -0.90
C ARG A 19 6.95 10.86 -1.74
N TRP A 20 6.38 10.14 -2.69
CA TRP A 20 7.18 9.35 -3.62
C TRP A 20 7.44 10.16 -4.88
N ARG A 21 8.69 10.21 -5.32
CA ARG A 21 9.08 10.76 -6.63
C ARG A 21 10.10 9.82 -7.24
N ILE A 22 9.63 8.93 -8.10
CA ILE A 22 10.47 7.89 -8.71
C ILE A 22 10.88 8.36 -10.10
N ARG A 23 12.19 8.40 -10.32
CA ARG A 23 12.82 8.82 -11.58
C ARG A 23 13.67 7.70 -12.16
N ARG A 24 13.77 7.65 -13.49
CA ARG A 24 14.74 6.83 -14.23
C ARG A 24 15.40 7.73 -15.25
N ASP A 25 16.73 7.74 -15.25
CA ASP A 25 17.54 8.58 -16.14
C ASP A 25 17.11 10.06 -16.14
N GLY A 26 16.86 10.59 -14.93
CA GLY A 26 16.39 11.97 -14.72
C GLY A 26 14.90 12.22 -15.03
N ARG A 27 14.21 11.34 -15.75
CA ARG A 27 12.79 11.49 -16.11
C ARG A 27 11.87 11.01 -14.97
N LEU A 28 10.85 11.80 -14.64
CA LEU A 28 9.82 11.42 -13.67
C LEU A 28 8.97 10.27 -14.22
N LEU A 29 8.96 9.14 -13.50
CA LEU A 29 8.15 7.97 -13.82
C LEU A 29 6.89 7.90 -12.97
N PHE A 30 6.99 8.19 -11.67
CA PHE A 30 5.84 8.08 -10.77
C PHE A 30 5.92 9.12 -9.66
N ALA A 31 4.76 9.62 -9.26
CA ALA A 31 4.61 10.56 -8.16
C ALA A 31 3.39 10.17 -7.32
N ASP A 32 3.58 10.05 -6.01
CA ASP A 32 2.51 9.88 -5.01
C ASP A 32 2.71 10.92 -3.91
N ASP A 33 1.61 11.38 -3.32
CA ASP A 33 1.60 12.44 -2.30
C ASP A 33 0.51 12.11 -1.28
N LEU A 34 0.85 11.27 -0.31
CA LEU A 34 -0.05 10.86 0.75
C LEU A 34 0.07 11.87 1.90
N ARG A 35 -1.02 12.59 2.19
CA ARG A 35 -1.07 13.54 3.29
C ARG A 35 -2.32 13.35 4.16
N PHE A 36 -2.09 13.13 5.45
CA PHE A 36 -3.08 13.26 6.51
C PHE A 36 -2.62 14.36 7.46
N ASP A 37 -3.47 15.34 7.74
CA ASP A 37 -3.13 16.52 8.54
C ASP A 37 -4.34 16.95 9.37
N GLY A 38 -4.15 17.13 10.68
CA GLY A 38 -5.23 17.42 11.62
C GLY A 38 -5.91 16.15 12.12
N GLU A 39 -7.25 16.08 12.01
CA GLU A 39 -8.10 15.00 12.56
C GLU A 39 -8.01 13.69 11.77
N ILE A 40 -6.84 13.03 11.80
CA ILE A 40 -6.55 11.78 11.07
C ILE A 40 -7.62 10.70 11.31
N ALA A 41 -8.09 10.54 12.55
CA ALA A 41 -9.11 9.54 12.86
C ALA A 41 -10.43 9.80 12.11
N ALA A 42 -10.85 11.07 12.01
CA ALA A 42 -12.06 11.44 11.28
C ALA A 42 -11.85 11.33 9.76
N MET A 43 -10.70 11.79 9.26
CA MET A 43 -10.33 11.65 7.85
C MET A 43 -10.35 10.19 7.40
N ALA A 44 -9.82 9.27 8.22
CA ALA A 44 -9.77 7.83 7.93
C ALA A 44 -11.15 7.16 7.85
N GLN A 45 -12.19 7.73 8.46
CA GLN A 45 -13.55 7.19 8.36
C GLN A 45 -14.17 7.40 6.97
N HIS A 46 -13.70 8.41 6.22
CA HIS A 46 -14.30 8.75 4.95
C HIS A 46 -14.10 7.61 3.91
N PRO A 47 -15.14 7.19 3.15
CA PRO A 47 -15.01 6.11 2.17
C PRO A 47 -13.94 6.36 1.10
N ALA A 48 -13.76 7.63 0.70
CA ALA A 48 -12.76 8.02 -0.28
C ALA A 48 -11.30 8.00 0.24
N THR A 49 -11.09 7.78 1.54
CA THR A 49 -9.75 7.67 2.15
C THR A 49 -9.46 6.20 2.52
N LEU A 50 -9.78 5.79 3.75
CA LEU A 50 -9.57 4.44 4.26
C LEU A 50 -10.90 3.72 4.54
N GLY A 51 -12.03 4.44 4.55
CA GLY A 51 -13.34 3.86 4.83
C GLY A 51 -13.39 3.13 6.18
N GLY A 52 -12.86 3.77 7.22
CA GLY A 52 -12.80 3.23 8.59
C GLY A 52 -11.62 2.30 8.87
N LYS A 53 -10.82 1.97 7.86
CA LYS A 53 -9.62 1.12 7.99
C LYS A 53 -8.43 1.92 8.56
N ARG A 54 -7.46 1.25 9.17
CA ARG A 54 -6.34 1.88 9.91
C ARG A 54 -4.95 1.41 9.50
N ALA A 55 -4.88 0.41 8.64
CA ALA A 55 -3.65 -0.05 8.02
C ALA A 55 -3.78 0.11 6.50
N MET A 56 -2.72 0.58 5.86
CA MET A 56 -2.66 0.70 4.41
C MET A 56 -1.27 0.38 3.90
N ALA A 57 -1.19 -0.07 2.65
CA ALA A 57 0.05 -0.26 1.92
C ALA A 57 -0.14 0.21 0.47
N THR A 58 0.88 0.89 -0.06
CA THR A 58 1.02 1.19 -1.48
C THR A 58 2.21 0.42 -2.02
N ILE A 59 2.01 -0.31 -3.12
CA ILE A 59 3.06 -1.11 -3.78
C ILE A 59 3.18 -0.64 -5.22
N LEU A 60 4.38 -0.24 -5.63
CA LEU A 60 4.69 0.08 -7.01
C LEU A 60 5.73 -0.90 -7.56
N LEU A 61 5.43 -1.50 -8.71
CA LEU A 61 6.38 -2.21 -9.55
C LEU A 61 6.58 -1.40 -10.84
N VAL A 62 7.83 -1.11 -11.21
CA VAL A 62 8.18 -0.49 -12.49
C VAL A 62 8.86 -1.54 -13.36
N SER A 63 8.13 -2.09 -14.32
CA SER A 63 8.57 -3.20 -15.18
C SER A 63 7.80 -3.17 -16.50
N SER A 64 8.47 -3.48 -17.62
CA SER A 64 7.79 -3.69 -18.91
C SER A 64 6.83 -4.87 -18.85
N GLU A 65 7.13 -5.85 -17.99
CA GLU A 65 6.35 -7.07 -17.81
C GLU A 65 5.37 -6.97 -16.63
N GLY A 66 5.04 -5.76 -16.16
CA GLY A 66 4.14 -5.57 -15.01
C GLY A 66 2.73 -6.08 -15.27
N ASP A 67 2.22 -5.89 -16.49
CA ASP A 67 0.83 -6.17 -16.86
C ASP A 67 0.44 -7.64 -16.67
N ARG A 68 1.38 -8.57 -16.91
CA ARG A 68 1.15 -10.02 -16.72
C ARG A 68 0.87 -10.39 -15.25
N LEU A 69 1.32 -9.56 -14.31
CA LEU A 69 1.14 -9.77 -12.87
C LEU A 69 -0.16 -9.15 -12.35
N LEU A 70 -0.89 -8.37 -13.16
CA LEU A 70 -2.06 -7.63 -12.71
C LEU A 70 -3.19 -8.55 -12.21
N ALA A 71 -3.53 -9.59 -12.98
CA ALA A 71 -4.60 -10.52 -12.60
C ALA A 71 -4.24 -11.34 -11.34
N PRO A 72 -3.07 -12.02 -11.27
CA PRO A 72 -2.64 -12.71 -10.05
C PRO A 72 -2.58 -11.79 -8.83
N LEU A 73 -2.13 -10.54 -9.01
CA LEU A 73 -2.05 -9.58 -7.92
C LEU A 73 -3.43 -9.17 -7.40
N ARG A 74 -4.40 -8.93 -8.29
CA ARG A 74 -5.78 -8.62 -7.88
C ARG A 74 -6.40 -9.78 -7.11
N GLU A 75 -6.17 -11.02 -7.57
CA GLU A 75 -6.63 -12.22 -6.87
C GLU A 75 -6.03 -12.31 -5.46
N ALA A 76 -4.72 -12.09 -5.32
CA ALA A 76 -4.04 -12.11 -4.01
C ALA A 76 -4.48 -10.98 -3.06
N ILE A 77 -4.81 -9.80 -3.60
CA ILE A 77 -5.30 -8.66 -2.81
C ILE A 77 -6.76 -8.89 -2.37
N GLY A 78 -7.59 -9.44 -3.26
CA GLY A 78 -9.03 -9.60 -3.04
C GLY A 78 -9.73 -8.26 -2.76
N GLU A 79 -10.75 -8.29 -1.90
CA GLU A 79 -11.56 -7.12 -1.55
C GLU A 79 -10.83 -6.09 -0.65
N ALA A 80 -9.60 -6.39 -0.22
CA ALA A 80 -8.83 -5.50 0.65
C ALA A 80 -8.24 -4.30 -0.11
N GLY A 81 -8.33 -4.27 -1.44
CA GLY A 81 -7.71 -3.22 -2.23
C GLY A 81 -7.93 -3.34 -3.73
N GLY A 82 -7.08 -2.66 -4.48
CA GLY A 82 -7.11 -2.68 -5.93
C GLY A 82 -5.72 -2.53 -6.52
N ALA A 83 -5.57 -3.01 -7.75
CA ALA A 83 -4.36 -2.85 -8.54
C ALA A 83 -4.69 -2.39 -9.96
N SER A 84 -3.82 -1.57 -10.54
CA SER A 84 -3.88 -1.11 -11.92
C SER A 84 -2.50 -1.13 -12.55
N ALA A 85 -2.43 -1.35 -13.86
CA ALA A 85 -1.19 -1.33 -14.62
C ALA A 85 -1.32 -0.41 -15.85
N TRP A 86 -0.29 0.39 -16.10
CA TRP A 86 -0.20 1.33 -17.23
C TRP A 86 1.25 1.78 -17.45
N ASP A 87 1.64 2.05 -18.68
CA ASP A 87 2.95 2.64 -19.04
C ASP A 87 4.16 1.98 -18.33
N GLY A 88 4.20 0.65 -18.26
CA GLY A 88 5.27 -0.10 -17.59
C GLY A 88 5.31 0.08 -16.07
N LYS A 89 4.17 0.41 -15.46
CA LYS A 89 3.97 0.52 -14.02
C LYS A 89 2.81 -0.35 -13.61
N LEU A 90 2.94 -0.98 -12.46
CA LEU A 90 1.86 -1.64 -11.77
C LEU A 90 1.80 -1.06 -10.36
N LEU A 91 0.64 -0.54 -9.97
CA LEU A 91 0.39 0.07 -8.67
C LEU A 91 -0.73 -0.69 -7.97
N ALA A 92 -0.50 -1.09 -6.74
CA ALA A 92 -1.52 -1.63 -5.85
C ALA A 92 -1.66 -0.76 -4.60
N ARG A 93 -2.90 -0.62 -4.13
CA ARG A 93 -3.21 -0.03 -2.83
C ARG A 93 -4.10 -0.98 -2.06
N ILE A 94 -3.73 -1.24 -0.83
CA ILE A 94 -4.41 -2.15 0.09
C ILE A 94 -4.76 -1.35 1.35
N ALA A 95 -5.96 -1.54 1.88
CA ALA A 95 -6.36 -1.00 3.16
C ALA A 95 -7.03 -2.09 4.00
N ALA A 96 -6.70 -2.16 5.29
CA ALA A 96 -7.19 -3.18 6.22
C ALA A 96 -7.46 -2.59 7.60
N ALA A 97 -8.28 -3.28 8.39
CA ALA A 97 -8.63 -2.85 9.74
C ALA A 97 -7.41 -2.72 10.67
N ASP A 98 -6.43 -3.60 10.48
CA ASP A 98 -5.26 -3.77 11.33
C ASP A 98 -4.06 -4.32 10.51
N SER A 99 -2.89 -4.43 11.16
CA SER A 99 -1.67 -4.91 10.52
C SER A 99 -1.66 -6.39 10.16
N LEU A 100 -2.32 -7.24 10.97
CA LEU A 100 -2.39 -8.67 10.69
C LEU A 100 -3.22 -8.90 9.43
N SER A 101 -4.38 -8.25 9.34
CA SER A 101 -5.24 -8.24 8.17
C SER A 101 -4.53 -7.67 6.94
N LEU A 102 -3.76 -6.58 7.09
CA LEU A 102 -2.96 -6.03 5.99
C LEU A 102 -1.92 -7.04 5.49
N ARG A 103 -1.18 -7.69 6.41
CA ARG A 103 -0.13 -8.67 6.08
C ARG A 103 -0.68 -9.88 5.32
N ARG A 104 -1.92 -10.31 5.60
CA ARG A 104 -2.58 -11.42 4.89
C ARG A 104 -2.74 -11.18 3.39
N SER A 105 -2.99 -9.95 2.97
CA SER A 105 -3.05 -9.59 1.53
C SER A 105 -1.68 -9.13 1.00
N LEU A 106 -0.91 -8.41 1.81
CA LEU A 106 0.37 -7.82 1.40
C LEU A 106 1.46 -8.86 1.14
N ILE A 107 1.59 -9.88 1.98
CA ILE A 107 2.65 -10.90 1.83
C ILE A 107 2.47 -11.69 0.53
N PRO A 108 1.29 -12.26 0.21
CA PRO A 108 1.06 -12.92 -1.09
C PRO A 108 1.30 -11.99 -2.28
N ALA A 109 0.83 -10.74 -2.19
CA ALA A 109 1.06 -9.73 -3.22
C ALA A 109 2.56 -9.51 -3.49
N LEU A 110 3.37 -9.34 -2.43
CA LEU A 110 4.82 -9.17 -2.59
C LEU A 110 5.50 -10.44 -3.12
N THR A 111 5.07 -11.63 -2.71
CA THR A 111 5.60 -12.90 -3.23
C THR A 111 5.38 -13.01 -4.75
N ILE A 112 4.22 -12.61 -5.25
CA ILE A 112 3.93 -12.55 -6.70
C ILE A 112 4.87 -11.57 -7.40
N LEU A 113 5.02 -10.36 -6.86
CA LEU A 113 5.84 -9.31 -7.47
C LEU A 113 7.33 -9.61 -7.44
N LEU A 114 7.76 -10.43 -6.48
CA LEU A 114 9.14 -10.91 -6.36
C LEU A 114 9.39 -12.21 -7.12
N ASP A 115 8.41 -12.73 -7.87
CA ASP A 115 8.53 -13.96 -8.65
C ASP A 115 8.98 -15.14 -7.77
N GLY A 116 8.37 -15.26 -6.59
CA GLY A 116 8.67 -16.31 -5.61
C GLY A 116 10.00 -16.14 -4.85
N ARG A 117 10.79 -15.09 -5.13
CA ARG A 117 12.00 -14.81 -4.33
C ARG A 117 11.62 -14.48 -2.90
N ALA A 118 12.46 -14.93 -1.97
CA ALA A 118 12.27 -14.66 -0.55
C ALA A 118 12.18 -13.15 -0.28
N LEU A 119 11.18 -12.75 0.51
CA LEU A 119 11.11 -11.39 1.03
C LEU A 119 12.39 -11.07 1.82
N PRO A 120 12.96 -9.87 1.69
CA PRO A 120 14.01 -9.43 2.59
C PRO A 120 13.64 -9.70 4.05
N LYS A 121 14.56 -10.24 4.84
CA LYS A 121 14.27 -10.64 6.24
C LYS A 121 13.66 -9.50 7.07
N VAL A 122 14.09 -8.26 6.82
CA VAL A 122 13.56 -7.05 7.47
C VAL A 122 12.08 -6.77 7.17
N TRP A 123 11.52 -7.33 6.09
CA TRP A 123 10.10 -7.22 5.74
C TRP A 123 9.25 -8.38 6.29
N GLN A 124 9.90 -9.41 6.85
CA GLN A 124 9.21 -10.56 7.44
C GLN A 124 8.93 -10.37 8.94
N ILE A 125 9.62 -9.43 9.59
CA ILE A 125 9.42 -9.03 11.00
C ILE A 125 8.17 -8.14 11.08
#